data_AF-A0A966RJ32-F1
#
_entry.id   AF-A0A966RJ32-F1
#
_cell.length_a   1.000
_cell.length_b   1.000
_cell.length_c   1.000
_cell.angle_alpha   90.00
_cell.angle_beta   90.00
_cell.angle_gamma   90.00
#
_symmetry.space_group_name_H-M   'P 1'
#
loop_
_entity.id
_entity.type
_entity.pdbx_description
1 polymer ?
#
loop_
_entity_poly.entity_id
_entity_poly.type
_entity_poly.pdbx_seq_one_letter_code
_entity_poly.pdbx_strand_id
1 'polypeptide(L)' 'MKEENVILVDTNDTPLGTMPKMEAHEKAVLHRAFSVFILN' A
#
# COMPACT_ATOMS: atom_id res chain seq x y z
N MET A 1 16.35 -11.14 -3.39
CA MET A 1 15.16 -10.97 -2.52
C MET A 1 13.97 -10.69 -3.42
N LYS A 2 12.78 -11.16 -3.07
CA LYS A 2 11.56 -10.81 -3.80
C LYS A 2 11.13 -9.41 -3.37
N GLU A 3 10.81 -8.55 -4.33
CA GLU A 3 10.37 -7.18 -4.07
C GLU A 3 9.02 -7.17 -3.34
N GLU A 4 8.87 -6.31 -2.34
CA GLU A 4 7.61 -6.14 -1.60
C GLU A 4 6.65 -5.28 -2.44
N ASN A 5 5.42 -5.76 -2.64
CA ASN A 5 4.38 -5.03 -3.37
C ASN A 5 3.31 -4.51 -2.41
N VAL A 6 2.74 -3.35 -2.73
CA VAL A 6 1.55 -2.79 -2.07
C VAL A 6 0.32 -2.88 -2.96
N ILE A 7 -0.87 -2.80 -2.39
CA ILE A 7 -2.15 -2.80 -3.12
C ILE A 7 -2.53 -1.36 -3.41
N LEU A 8 -2.62 -0.99 -4.68
CA LEU A 8 -3.12 0.32 -5.10
C LEU A 8 -4.64 0.39 -4.93
N VAL A 9 -5.15 1.52 -4.47
CA VAL A 9 -6.58 1.74 -4.26
C VAL A 9 -7.03 3.10 -4.74
N ASP A 10 -8.32 3.24 -5.03
CA ASP A 10 -8.95 4.56 -5.21
C ASP A 10 -9.35 5.18 -3.85
N THR A 11 -9.99 6.35 -3.89
CA THR A 11 -10.44 7.07 -2.68
C THR A 11 -11.55 6.36 -1.90
N ASN A 12 -12.17 5.34 -2.50
CA ASN A 12 -13.20 4.51 -1.87
C ASN A 12 -12.63 3.16 -1.38
N ASP A 13 -11.30 3.03 -1.31
CA ASP A 13 -10.59 1.80 -0.98
C ASP A 13 -10.89 0.64 -1.96
N THR A 14 -11.23 0.93 -3.21
CA THR A 14 -11.42 -0.10 -4.25
C THR A 14 -10.04 -0.53 -4.80
N PRO A 15 -9.72 -1.84 -4.83
CA PRO A 15 -8.45 -2.31 -5.39
C PRO A 15 -8.30 -2.02 -6.88
N LEU A 16 -7.14 -1.50 -7.28
CA LEU A 16 -6.79 -1.18 -8.67
C LEU A 16 -5.67 -2.07 -9.24
N GLY A 17 -4.85 -2.68 -8.37
CA GLY A 17 -3.70 -3.50 -8.76
C GLY A 17 -2.62 -3.51 -7.69
N THR A 18 -1.39 -3.87 -8.07
CA THR A 18 -0.22 -3.83 -7.18
C THR A 18 0.97 -3.11 -7.80
N MET A 19 1.83 -2.54 -6.96
CA MET A 19 3.06 -1.85 -7.37
C MET A 19 4.18 -2.14 -6.37
N PRO A 20 5.47 -2.15 -6.77
CA PRO A 20 6.58 -2.21 -5.83
C PRO A 20 6.48 -1.10 -4.77
N LYS A 21 6.75 -1.45 -3.51
CA LYS A 21 6.60 -0.54 -2.37
C LYS A 21 7.41 0.75 -2.52
N MET A 22 8.65 0.64 -2.96
CA MET A 22 9.53 1.81 -3.15
C MET A 22 8.97 2.74 -4.23
N GLU A 23 8.63 2.20 -5.38
CA GLU A 23 8.03 2.97 -6.49
C GLU A 23 6.72 3.64 -6.06
N ALA A 24 5.89 2.96 -5.26
CA ALA A 24 4.63 3.50 -4.81
C ALA A 24 4.80 4.74 -3.90
N HIS A 25 5.82 4.73 -3.04
CA HIS A 25 6.14 5.87 -2.17
C HIS A 25 6.83 7.00 -2.94
N GLU A 26 7.74 6.68 -3.87
CA GLU A 26 8.43 7.67 -4.71
C GLU A 26 7.46 8.43 -5.61
N LYS A 27 6.45 7.74 -6.16
CA LYS A 27 5.41 8.34 -7.01
C LYS A 27 4.21 8.90 -6.24
N ALA A 28 4.19 8.78 -4.92
CA ALA A 28 3.08 9.19 -4.06
C ALA A 28 1.70 8.65 -4.51
N VAL A 29 1.64 7.39 -4.94
CA VAL A 29 0.37 6.75 -5.35
C VAL A 29 -0.41 6.24 -4.14
N LEU A 30 -1.74 6.31 -4.22
CA LEU A 30 -2.61 5.83 -3.16
C LEU A 30 -2.58 4.30 -3.05
N HIS A 31 -2.32 3.81 -1.84
CA HIS A 31 -2.23 2.39 -1.55
C HIS A 31 -2.83 2.03 -0.19
N ARG A 32 -3.34 0.82 -0.06
CA ARG A 32 -3.91 0.30 1.19
C ARG A 32 -2.81 0.04 2.23
N ALA A 33 -3.08 0.40 3.47
CA ALA A 33 -2.23 0.13 4.63
C ALA A 33 -3.07 -0.21 5.86
N PHE A 34 -2.43 -0.69 6.92
CA PHE A 34 -3.08 -0.92 8.21
C PHE A 34 -2.20 -0.41 9.35
N SER A 35 -2.81 -0.16 10.50
CA SER A 35 -2.11 0.20 11.73
C SER A 35 -2.69 -0.64 12.87
N VAL A 36 -1.82 -1.18 13.72
CA VAL A 36 -2.20 -2.03 14.85
C VAL A 36 -1.89 -1.28 16.14
N PHE A 37 -2.86 -1.23 17.06
CA PHE A 37 -2.67 -0.74 18.42
C PHE A 37 -2.60 -1.93 19.38
N ILE A 38 -1.53 -2.01 20.17
CA ILE A 38 -1.31 -3.06 21.17
C ILE A 38 -1.47 -2.44 22.55
N LEU A 39 -2.41 -2.96 23.35
CA LEU A 39 -2.67 -2.54 24.73
C LEU A 39 -2.46 -3.73 25.68
N ASN A 40 -2.09 -3.43 26.93
CA ASN A 40 -1.83 -4.40 28.00
C ASN A 40 -3.05 -4.69 28.88
#